data_AF-A0A2T6BL83-F1
#
_entry.id   AF-A0A2T6BL83-F1
#
_cell.length_a   1.000
_cell.length_b   1.000
_cell.length_c   1.000
_cell.angle_alpha   90.00
_cell.angle_beta   90.00
_cell.angle_gamma   90.00
#
_symmetry.space_group_name_H-M   'P 1'
#
loop_
_entity.id
_entity.type
_entity.pdbx_description
1 polymer ?
#
loop_
_entity_poly.entity_id
_entity_poly.type
_entity_poly.pdbx_seq_one_letter_code
_entity_poly.pdbx_strand_id
1 'polypeptide(L)'
;MALLKQTCAAMIALIWGSAAIAGACLPPAPPWMPTDLDDVRAYADLLKHDAETYFTDAERYFRCQDLEHREVFEQARVASEDYARLLELLDDVRN
;
A
#
# COMPACT_ATOMS: atom_id res chain seq x y z
N MET A 1 9.31 -10.78 -41.33
CA MET A 1 8.85 -11.83 -40.39
C MET A 1 9.61 -11.82 -39.06
N ALA A 2 10.94 -11.67 -39.04
CA ALA A 2 11.71 -11.58 -37.79
C ALA A 2 11.39 -10.32 -36.95
N LEU A 3 11.20 -9.17 -37.61
CA LEU A 3 10.81 -7.90 -36.96
C LEU A 3 9.43 -7.99 -36.29
N LEU A 4 8.46 -8.65 -36.94
CA LEU A 4 7.11 -8.86 -36.39
C LEU A 4 7.12 -9.78 -35.16
N LYS A 5 8.04 -10.76 -35.12
CA LYS A 5 8.23 -11.64 -33.96
C LYS A 5 8.86 -10.91 -32.78
N GLN A 6 9.84 -10.04 -33.03
CA GLN A 6 10.50 -9.23 -31.99
C GLN A 6 9.55 -8.22 -31.35
N THR A 7 8.73 -7.53 -32.16
CA THR A 7 7.73 -6.59 -31.65
C THR A 7 6.64 -7.30 -30.84
N CYS A 8 6.25 -8.51 -31.23
CA CYS A 8 5.28 -9.32 -30.49
C CYS A 8 5.85 -9.79 -29.14
N ALA A 9 7.11 -10.23 -29.11
CA ALA A 9 7.79 -10.62 -27.88
C ALA A 9 7.94 -9.44 -26.90
N ALA A 10 8.29 -8.25 -27.40
CA ALA A 10 8.36 -7.04 -26.58
C ALA A 10 6.99 -6.64 -26.00
N MET A 11 5.92 -6.69 -26.80
CA MET A 11 4.56 -6.43 -26.31
C MET A 11 4.12 -7.45 -25.26
N ILE A 12 4.40 -8.75 -25.46
CA ILE A 12 4.05 -9.79 -24.48
C ILE A 12 4.82 -9.57 -23.16
N ALA A 13 6.09 -9.18 -23.21
CA ALA A 13 6.87 -8.86 -22.01
C ALA A 13 6.32 -7.65 -21.23
N LEU A 14 5.86 -6.61 -21.93
CA LEU A 14 5.22 -5.43 -21.32
C LEU A 14 3.85 -5.76 -20.69
N ILE A 15 3.07 -6.64 -21.34
CA ILE A 15 1.76 -7.07 -20.82
C ILE A 15 1.93 -7.95 -19.57
N TRP A 16 2.95 -8.82 -19.53
CA TRP A 16 3.16 -9.71 -18.38
C TRP A 16 3.71 -8.98 -17.14
N GLY A 17 4.49 -7.91 -17.32
CA GLY A 17 4.93 -7.04 -16.23
C GLY A 17 3.80 -6.24 -15.56
N SER A 18 2.61 -6.22 -16.17
CA SER A 18 1.43 -5.49 -15.70
C SER A 18 0.44 -6.35 -14.90
N ALA A 19 0.69 -7.66 -14.76
CA ALA A 19 -0.23 -8.60 -14.11
C ALA A 19 -0.24 -8.53 -12.57
N ALA A 20 0.55 -7.65 -11.97
CA ALA A 20 0.54 -7.36 -10.53
C ALA A 20 0.14 -5.91 -10.26
N ILE A 21 -0.92 -5.42 -10.90
CA ILE A 21 -1.73 -4.36 -10.31
C ILE A 21 -2.87 -5.09 -9.58
N ALA A 22 -2.52 -5.99 -8.65
CA ALA A 22 -3.40 -6.22 -7.52
C ALA A 22 -3.62 -4.84 -6.92
N GLY A 23 -4.88 -4.42 -6.75
CA GLY A 23 -5.22 -3.04 -6.38
C GLY A 23 -4.40 -2.57 -5.19
N ALA A 24 -3.28 -1.89 -5.45
CA ALA A 24 -2.36 -1.48 -4.43
C ALA A 24 -3.14 -0.52 -3.54
N CYS A 25 -3.13 -0.76 -2.22
CA CYS A 25 -3.69 0.17 -1.26
C CYS A 25 -3.04 1.54 -1.52
N LEU A 26 -3.71 2.41 -2.26
CA LEU A 26 -3.14 3.70 -2.67
C LEU A 26 -3.63 4.75 -1.69
N PRO A 27 -2.72 5.55 -1.09
CA PRO A 27 -3.15 6.62 -0.20
C PRO A 27 -3.97 7.66 -0.99
N PRO A 28 -5.10 8.14 -0.45
CA PRO A 28 -5.84 9.23 -1.06
C PRO A 28 -5.03 10.53 -0.99
N ALA A 29 -5.17 11.38 -2.01
CA ALA A 29 -4.56 12.69 -2.01
C ALA A 29 -5.30 13.61 -1.01
N PRO A 30 -4.59 14.37 -0.16
CA PRO A 30 -5.23 15.37 0.69
C PRO A 30 -5.99 16.41 -0.15
N PRO A 31 -7.21 16.79 0.26
CA PRO A 31 -7.95 17.85 -0.41
C PRO A 31 -7.25 19.20 -0.21
N TRP A 32 -7.59 20.16 -1.08
CA TRP A 32 -7.13 21.54 -0.93
C TRP A 32 -7.96 22.25 0.14
N MET A 33 -7.29 22.88 1.12
CA MET A 33 -7.92 23.64 2.18
C MET A 33 -7.41 25.10 2.16
N PRO A 34 -8.26 26.08 1.81
CA PRO A 34 -7.88 27.49 1.87
C PRO A 34 -7.71 27.97 3.30
N THR A 35 -6.90 29.00 3.47
CA THR A 35 -6.79 29.76 4.73
C THR A 35 -7.50 31.11 4.68
N ASP A 36 -7.83 31.59 3.48
CA ASP A 36 -8.60 32.81 3.28
C ASP A 36 -10.07 32.60 3.68
N LEU A 37 -10.61 33.51 4.50
CA LEU A 37 -11.97 33.40 5.04
C LEU A 37 -13.05 33.61 3.99
N ASP A 38 -12.78 34.39 2.95
CA ASP A 38 -13.74 34.62 1.87
C ASP A 38 -13.86 33.38 1.00
N ASP A 39 -12.74 32.70 0.70
CA ASP A 39 -12.76 31.40 0.03
C ASP A 39 -13.45 30.32 0.88
N VAL A 40 -13.17 30.27 2.19
CA VAL A 40 -13.83 29.33 3.10
C VAL A 40 -15.35 29.55 3.12
N ARG A 41 -15.82 30.79 3.16
CA ARG A 41 -17.26 31.10 3.15
C ARG A 41 -17.90 30.79 1.79
N ALA A 42 -17.21 31.13 0.70
CA ALA A 42 -17.72 30.92 -0.66
C ALA A 42 -17.87 29.44 -0.99
N TYR A 43 -16.96 28.60 -0.48
CA TYR A 43 -16.87 27.18 -0.83
C TYR A 43 -17.12 26.23 0.35
N ALA A 44 -17.73 26.70 1.44
CA ALA A 44 -17.89 25.94 2.68
C ALA A 44 -18.44 24.53 2.49
N ASP A 45 -19.51 24.39 1.70
CA ASP A 45 -20.15 23.09 1.45
C ASP A 45 -19.26 22.16 0.62
N LEU A 46 -18.55 22.70 -0.38
CA LEU A 46 -17.60 21.93 -1.19
C LEU A 46 -16.41 21.46 -0.36
N LEU A 47 -15.81 22.36 0.41
CA LEU A 47 -14.66 22.04 1.28
C LEU A 47 -15.03 20.98 2.32
N LYS A 48 -16.25 21.05 2.87
CA LYS A 48 -16.77 20.04 3.78
C LYS A 48 -16.93 18.68 3.09
N HIS A 49 -17.54 18.67 1.90
CA HIS A 49 -17.73 17.44 1.14
C HIS A 49 -16.41 16.78 0.75
N ASP A 50 -15.43 17.57 0.31
CA ASP A 50 -14.11 17.08 -0.07
C ASP A 50 -13.36 16.49 1.14
N ALA A 51 -13.47 17.14 2.31
CA ALA A 51 -12.91 16.60 3.55
C ALA A 51 -13.56 15.28 3.96
N GLU A 52 -14.89 15.19 3.95
CA GLU A 52 -15.63 13.97 4.29
C GLU A 52 -15.30 12.81 3.33
N THR A 53 -15.18 13.13 2.04
CA THR A 53 -14.76 12.16 1.01
C THR A 53 -13.34 11.66 1.26
N TYR A 54 -12.41 12.58 1.52
CA TYR A 54 -11.03 12.22 1.86
C TYR A 54 -10.94 11.28 3.07
N PHE A 55 -11.66 11.58 4.16
CA PHE A 55 -11.61 10.74 5.36
C PHE A 55 -12.23 9.35 5.11
N THR A 56 -13.31 9.28 4.34
CA THR A 56 -13.90 8.00 3.93
C THR A 56 -12.92 7.16 3.13
N ASP A 57 -12.19 7.78 2.20
CA ASP A 57 -11.19 7.09 1.40
C ASP A 57 -9.95 6.72 2.23
N ALA A 58 -9.55 7.54 3.20
CA ALA A 58 -8.46 7.26 4.13
C ALA A 58 -8.77 6.03 5.00
N GLU A 59 -10.01 5.91 5.50
CA GLU A 59 -10.45 4.71 6.24
C GLU A 59 -10.39 3.44 5.38
N ARG A 60 -10.81 3.54 4.11
CA ARG A 60 -10.71 2.42 3.15
C ARG A 60 -9.25 2.03 2.93
N TYR A 61 -8.37 3.01 2.78
CA TYR A 61 -6.93 2.80 2.65
C TYR A 61 -6.34 2.09 3.87
N PHE A 62 -6.63 2.55 5.09
CA PHE A 62 -6.12 1.91 6.31
C PHE A 62 -6.62 0.48 6.46
N ARG A 63 -7.89 0.20 6.11
CA ARG A 63 -8.42 -1.17 6.12
C ARG A 63 -7.70 -2.07 5.13
N CYS A 64 -7.40 -1.56 3.95
CA CYS A 64 -6.62 -2.29 2.95
C CYS A 64 -5.21 -2.60 3.48
N GLN A 65 -4.53 -1.60 4.05
CA GLN A 65 -3.20 -1.78 4.64
C GLN A 65 -3.19 -2.78 5.80
N ASP A 66 -4.21 -2.76 6.66
CA ASP A 66 -4.33 -3.71 7.77
C ASP A 66 -4.42 -5.16 7.26
N LEU A 67 -5.12 -5.40 6.15
CA LEU A 67 -5.19 -6.73 5.53
C LEU A 67 -3.81 -7.20 5.05
N GLU A 68 -3.04 -6.33 4.39
CA GLU A 68 -1.69 -6.64 3.93
C GLU A 68 -0.71 -6.87 5.10
N HIS A 69 -0.85 -6.09 6.18
CA HIS A 69 0.04 -6.19 7.33
C HIS A 69 -0.21 -7.43 8.20
N ARG A 70 -1.45 -7.93 8.28
CA ARG A 70 -1.79 -9.10 9.13
C ARG A 70 -0.97 -10.33 8.78
N GLU A 71 -0.83 -10.64 7.50
CA GLU A 71 -0.09 -11.82 7.06
C GLU A 71 1.40 -11.69 7.42
N VAL A 72 2.00 -10.55 7.09
CA VAL A 72 3.40 -10.27 7.38
C VAL A 72 3.67 -10.23 8.89
N PHE A 73 2.73 -9.74 9.69
CA PHE A 73 2.83 -9.70 11.13
C PHE A 73 2.94 -11.10 11.75
N GLU A 74 2.10 -12.04 11.32
CA GLU A 74 2.19 -13.43 11.79
C GLU A 74 3.48 -14.11 11.35
N GLN A 75 3.94 -13.87 10.11
CA GLN A 75 5.22 -14.38 9.64
C GLN A 75 6.39 -13.85 10.51
N ALA A 76 6.40 -12.55 10.81
CA ALA A 76 7.40 -11.94 11.65
C ALA A 76 7.37 -12.48 13.08
N ARG A 77 6.17 -12.75 13.63
CA ARG A 77 6.00 -13.35 14.97
C ARG A 77 6.64 -14.74 15.02
N VAL A 78 6.30 -15.63 14.07
CA VAL A 78 6.86 -16.99 14.00
C VAL A 78 8.39 -16.95 13.83
N ALA A 79 8.89 -16.12 12.91
CA ALA A 79 10.33 -15.99 12.69
C ALA A 79 11.08 -15.51 13.95
N SER A 80 10.44 -14.64 14.74
CA SER A 80 11.00 -14.16 16.00
C SER A 80 11.06 -15.26 17.07
N GLU A 81 10.03 -16.10 17.17
CA GLU A 81 9.99 -17.24 18.10
C GLU A 81 11.06 -18.28 17.74
N ASP A 82 11.21 -18.60 16.46
CA ASP A 82 12.23 -19.53 15.97
C ASP A 82 13.64 -18.99 16.22
N TYR A 83 13.85 -17.68 16.00
CA TYR A 83 15.13 -17.04 16.28
C TYR A 83 15.46 -17.05 17.78
N ALA A 84 14.47 -16.81 18.65
CA ALA A 84 14.67 -16.90 20.10
C ALA A 84 15.11 -18.31 20.52
N ARG A 85 14.48 -19.37 19.99
CA ARG A 85 14.89 -20.75 20.26
C ARG A 85 16.30 -21.05 19.76
N LEU A 86 16.68 -20.52 18.59
CA LEU A 86 18.05 -20.65 18.09
C LEU A 86 19.06 -20.03 19.05
N LEU A 87 18.75 -18.85 19.59
CA LEU A 87 19.63 -18.17 20.55
C LEU A 87 19.82 -18.99 21.84
N GLU A 88 18.77 -19.65 22.34
CA GLU A 88 18.85 -20.55 23.49
C GLU A 88 19.81 -21.72 23.20
N LEU A 89 19.65 -22.39 22.05
CA LEU A 89 20.51 -23.51 21.64
C LEU A 89 21.98 -23.09 21.46
N LEU A 90 22.21 -21.88 20.93
CA LEU A 90 23.56 -21.35 20.77
C LEU A 90 24.22 -21.03 22.12
N ASP A 91 23.44 -20.63 23.12
CA ASP A 91 23.95 -20.43 24.47
C ASP A 91 24.31 -21.78 25.12
N ASP A 92 23.44 -22.79 24.97
CA ASP A 92 23.68 -24.15 25.46
C ASP A 92 24.93 -24.79 24.84
N VAL A 93 25.19 -24.58 23.54
CA VAL A 93 26.40 -25.11 22.86
C VAL A 93 27.68 -24.40 23.30
N ARG A 94 27.58 -23.15 23.75
CA ARG A 94 28.73 -22.34 24.15
C ARG A 94 29.14 -22.59 25.61
N ASN A 95 28.21 -23.05 26.44
CA ASN A 95 28.43 -23.42 27.85
C ASN A 95 28.91 -24.87 28.00
#